data_AF-A0A957R180-F1
#
_entry.id   AF-A0A957R180-F1
#
_cell.length_a   1.000
_cell.length_b   1.000
_cell.length_c   1.000
_cell.angle_alpha   90.00
_cell.angle_beta   90.00
_cell.angle_gamma   90.00
#
_symmetry.space_group_name_H-M   'P 1'
#
loop_
_entity.id
_entity.type
_entity.pdbx_description
1 polymer ?
#
loop_
_entity_poly.entity_id
_entity_poly.type
_entity_poly.pdbx_seq_one_letter_code
_entity_poly.pdbx_strand_id
1 'polypeptide(L)'
;LRTTLLPAGALVRGKLLSALSYVLLLVFAAIPLQSLAFLLGGIAWEELIISQLLVVVAAITYALAGLYASSLMRSTLAASVTTYAIALFLVVGLPILALFSISFIGIALSSPSTPAWVEHVAAVIGWYLIPTNLPATLVAAEIVLLNEGSLWYFMYTSGSFSFIFISPWLLFLVLYSMLSALFYWGSVRRVRKIAVR
;
A
#
# COMPACT_ATOMS: atom_id res chain seq x y z
N LEU A 1 -16.71 -14.45 27.60
CA LEU A 1 -17.61 -15.59 27.33
C LEU A 1 -17.21 -16.25 26.01
N ARG A 2 -16.46 -17.36 26.05
CA ARG A 2 -16.25 -18.26 24.91
C ARG A 2 -17.22 -19.43 25.10
N THR A 3 -18.41 -19.35 24.52
CA THR A 3 -19.42 -20.41 24.59
C THR A 3 -19.51 -21.23 23.30
N THR A 4 -18.67 -20.96 22.29
CA THR A 4 -18.65 -21.71 21.03
C THR A 4 -17.27 -22.33 20.75
N LEU A 5 -17.26 -23.61 20.36
CA LEU A 5 -16.11 -24.43 19.96
C LEU A 5 -15.45 -23.98 18.62
N LEU A 6 -15.55 -22.70 18.25
CA LEU A 6 -14.94 -22.23 17.01
C LEU A 6 -13.44 -22.00 17.19
N PRO A 7 -12.59 -22.54 16.28
CA PRO A 7 -11.17 -22.24 16.30
C PRO A 7 -10.95 -20.73 16.10
N ALA A 8 -10.01 -20.17 16.86
CA ALA A 8 -9.75 -18.72 16.90
C ALA A 8 -9.57 -18.08 15.50
N GLY A 9 -9.02 -18.84 14.55
CA GLY A 9 -8.86 -18.39 13.16
C GLY A 9 -10.19 -18.20 12.40
N ALA A 10 -11.20 -19.03 12.65
CA ALA A 10 -12.52 -18.91 12.00
C ALA A 10 -13.27 -17.67 12.53
N LEU A 11 -13.15 -17.38 13.82
CA LEU A 11 -13.73 -16.19 14.44
C LEU A 11 -13.09 -14.91 13.90
N VAL A 12 -11.76 -14.89 13.76
CA VAL A 12 -11.03 -13.75 13.17
C VAL A 12 -11.41 -13.54 11.70
N ARG A 13 -11.47 -14.63 10.90
CA ARG A 13 -11.87 -14.55 9.49
C ARG A 13 -13.31 -14.05 9.31
N GLY A 14 -14.26 -14.54 10.10
CA GLY A 14 -15.64 -14.08 10.05
C GLY A 14 -15.78 -12.59 10.40
N LYS A 15 -15.03 -12.11 11.40
CA LYS A 15 -15.00 -10.68 11.77
C LYS A 15 -14.38 -9.80 10.68
N LEU A 16 -13.32 -10.28 10.04
CA LEU A 16 -12.67 -9.58 8.93
C LEU A 16 -13.58 -9.52 7.69
N LEU A 17 -14.23 -10.64 7.32
CA LEU A 17 -15.13 -10.70 6.17
C LEU A 17 -16.33 -9.77 6.35
N SER A 18 -16.90 -9.73 7.56
CA SER A 18 -17.99 -8.80 7.90
C SER A 18 -17.56 -7.33 7.79
N ALA A 19 -16.37 -7.00 8.31
CA ALA A 19 -15.83 -5.63 8.22
C ALA A 19 -15.47 -5.22 6.78
N LEU A 20 -14.98 -6.16 5.97
CA LEU A 20 -14.63 -5.91 4.57
C LEU A 20 -15.83 -5.84 3.63
N SER A 21 -16.96 -6.48 3.97
CA SER A 21 -18.11 -6.54 3.06
C SER A 21 -18.61 -5.15 2.65
N TYR A 22 -18.76 -4.22 3.60
CA TYR A 22 -19.19 -2.86 3.30
C TYR A 22 -18.15 -2.10 2.46
N VAL A 23 -16.86 -2.27 2.77
CA VAL A 23 -15.77 -1.62 2.03
C VAL A 23 -15.69 -2.14 0.61
N LEU A 24 -15.79 -3.45 0.40
CA LEU A 24 -15.82 -4.04 -0.94
C LEU A 24 -17.02 -3.55 -1.74
N LEU A 25 -18.20 -3.43 -1.11
CA LEU A 25 -19.36 -2.83 -1.76
C LEU A 25 -19.10 -1.38 -2.21
N LEU A 26 -18.47 -0.56 -1.37
CA LEU A 26 -18.07 0.81 -1.75
C LEU A 26 -17.08 0.80 -2.91
N VAL A 27 -16.11 -0.12 -2.90
CA VAL A 27 -15.11 -0.27 -3.96
C VAL A 27 -15.77 -0.70 -5.28
N PHE A 28 -16.71 -1.64 -5.26
CA PHE A 28 -17.50 -1.98 -6.45
C PHE A 28 -18.39 -0.83 -6.92
N ALA A 29 -18.97 -0.07 -5.98
CA ALA A 29 -19.77 1.12 -6.30
C ALA A 29 -18.93 2.27 -6.89
N ALA A 30 -17.60 2.25 -6.75
CA ALA A 30 -16.71 3.21 -7.40
C ALA A 30 -16.50 2.91 -8.90
N ILE A 31 -16.72 1.67 -9.35
CA ILE A 31 -16.49 1.27 -10.76
C ILE A 31 -17.35 2.10 -11.74
N PRO A 32 -18.68 2.29 -11.53
CA PRO A 32 -19.48 3.12 -12.43
C PRO A 32 -19.00 4.57 -12.49
N LEU A 33 -18.55 5.13 -11.36
CA LEU A 33 -18.04 6.49 -11.29
C LEU A 33 -16.74 6.62 -12.10
N GLN A 34 -15.82 5.66 -11.98
CA GLN A 34 -14.59 5.63 -12.76
C GLN A 34 -14.85 5.37 -14.26
N SER A 35 -15.89 4.59 -14.59
CA SER A 35 -16.30 4.38 -15.98
C SER A 35 -16.69 5.67 -16.69
N LEU A 36 -17.21 6.67 -15.97
CA LEU A 36 -17.48 8.00 -16.55
C LEU A 36 -16.18 8.70 -16.95
N ALA A 37 -15.14 8.62 -16.13
CA ALA A 37 -13.83 9.21 -16.44
C ALA A 37 -13.17 8.53 -17.67
N PHE A 38 -13.35 7.21 -17.82
CA PHE A 38 -12.95 6.48 -19.03
C PHE A 38 -13.74 6.93 -20.26
N LEU A 39 -15.06 7.08 -20.15
CA LEU A 39 -15.91 7.55 -21.27
C LEU A 39 -15.57 8.97 -21.72
N LEU A 40 -15.13 9.83 -20.79
CA LEU A 40 -14.64 11.17 -21.08
C LEU A 40 -13.23 11.19 -21.70
N GLY A 41 -12.64 10.01 -21.91
CA GLY A 41 -11.29 9.85 -22.49
C GLY A 41 -10.16 10.19 -21.53
N GLY A 42 -10.43 10.26 -20.23
CA GLY A 42 -9.45 10.69 -19.22
C GLY A 42 -8.57 9.58 -18.65
N ILE A 43 -8.97 8.31 -18.78
CA ILE A 43 -8.30 7.16 -18.15
C ILE A 43 -8.37 5.96 -19.10
N ALA A 44 -7.32 5.15 -19.19
CA ALA A 44 -7.28 3.92 -19.98
C ALA A 44 -7.98 2.74 -19.26
N TRP A 45 -8.36 1.68 -19.99
CA TRP A 45 -9.05 0.54 -19.35
C TRP A 45 -8.13 -0.23 -18.39
N GLU A 46 -6.82 -0.27 -18.67
CA GLU A 46 -5.80 -0.88 -17.81
C GLU A 46 -5.67 -0.13 -16.48
N GLU A 47 -5.68 1.20 -16.52
CA GLU A 47 -5.58 2.07 -15.34
C GLU A 47 -6.77 1.88 -14.40
N LEU A 48 -7.96 1.70 -14.96
CA LEU A 48 -9.16 1.37 -14.17
C LEU A 48 -8.95 0.10 -13.35
N ILE A 49 -8.50 -0.97 -13.99
CA ILE A 49 -8.30 -2.27 -13.32
C ILE A 49 -7.19 -2.18 -12.27
N ILE A 50 -6.07 -1.53 -12.60
CA ILE A 50 -4.96 -1.33 -11.67
C ILE A 50 -5.42 -0.52 -10.46
N SER A 51 -6.17 0.57 -10.67
CA SER A 51 -6.68 1.40 -9.57
C SER A 51 -7.57 0.60 -8.62
N GLN A 52 -8.47 -0.21 -9.18
CA GLN A 52 -9.40 -1.02 -8.40
C GLN A 52 -8.66 -2.06 -7.57
N LEU A 53 -7.69 -2.73 -8.18
CA LEU A 53 -6.86 -3.73 -7.51
C LEU A 53 -6.04 -3.11 -6.36
N LEU A 54 -5.42 -1.96 -6.58
CA LEU A 54 -4.65 -1.24 -5.56
C LEU A 54 -5.53 -0.81 -4.38
N VAL A 55 -6.73 -0.29 -4.66
CA VAL A 55 -7.70 0.10 -3.62
C VAL A 55 -8.17 -1.11 -2.81
N VAL A 56 -8.45 -2.26 -3.45
CA VAL A 56 -8.83 -3.49 -2.73
C VAL A 56 -7.73 -3.95 -1.79
N VAL A 57 -6.48 -4.01 -2.26
CA VAL A 57 -5.34 -4.44 -1.44
C VAL A 57 -5.07 -3.46 -0.30
N ALA A 58 -5.18 -2.16 -0.54
CA ALA A 58 -5.09 -1.14 0.49
C ALA A 58 -6.20 -1.31 1.54
N ALA A 59 -7.46 -1.49 1.11
CA ALA A 59 -8.60 -1.70 1.99
C ALA A 59 -8.43 -2.92 2.91
N ILE A 60 -7.96 -4.04 2.36
CA ILE A 60 -7.63 -5.25 3.14
C ILE A 60 -6.56 -4.94 4.19
N THR A 61 -5.52 -4.22 3.81
CA THR A 61 -4.40 -3.87 4.69
C THR A 61 -4.86 -2.98 5.85
N TYR A 62 -5.67 -1.94 5.58
CA TYR A 62 -6.22 -1.07 6.62
C TYR A 62 -7.22 -1.79 7.53
N ALA A 63 -8.06 -2.68 6.98
CA ALA A 63 -8.96 -3.50 7.78
C ALA A 63 -8.20 -4.41 8.74
N LEU A 64 -7.10 -5.03 8.27
CA LEU A 64 -6.23 -5.86 9.09
C LEU A 64 -5.43 -5.07 10.10
N ALA A 65 -4.99 -3.85 9.78
CA ALA A 65 -4.37 -2.94 10.74
C ALA A 65 -5.33 -2.61 11.88
N GLY A 66 -6.61 -2.31 11.58
CA GLY A 66 -7.62 -2.06 12.60
C GLY A 66 -7.96 -3.28 13.44
N LEU A 67 -8.02 -4.46 12.81
CA LEU A 67 -8.18 -5.72 13.54
C LEU A 67 -6.98 -6.01 14.45
N TYR A 68 -5.76 -5.74 13.99
CA TYR A 68 -4.55 -5.88 14.79
C TYR A 68 -4.57 -4.91 15.98
N ALA A 69 -4.90 -3.64 15.77
CA ALA A 69 -5.07 -2.64 16.81
C ALA A 69 -6.14 -3.06 17.84
N SER A 70 -7.29 -3.57 17.37
CA SER A 70 -8.36 -4.09 18.24
C SER A 70 -7.92 -5.31 19.07
N SER A 71 -6.97 -6.11 18.59
CA SER A 71 -6.43 -7.24 19.35
C SER A 71 -5.42 -6.82 20.43
N LEU A 72 -4.85 -5.63 20.31
CA LEU A 72 -3.82 -5.11 21.22
C LEU A 72 -4.43 -4.26 22.35
N MET A 73 -5.50 -3.53 22.04
CA MET A 73 -6.10 -2.53 22.93
C MET A 73 -7.22 -3.12 23.79
N ARG A 74 -7.38 -2.60 25.02
CA ARG A 74 -8.41 -3.07 25.98
C ARG A 74 -9.74 -2.31 25.89
N SER A 75 -9.77 -1.18 25.18
CA SER A 75 -10.96 -0.36 24.96
C SER A 75 -11.19 -0.09 23.48
N THR A 76 -12.46 0.08 23.11
CA THR A 76 -12.88 0.37 21.72
C THR A 76 -12.36 1.72 21.25
N LEU A 77 -12.41 2.75 22.10
CA LEU A 77 -11.86 4.07 21.79
C LEU A 77 -10.35 4.02 21.50
N ALA A 78 -9.55 3.33 22.34
CA ALA A 78 -8.12 3.21 22.11
C ALA A 78 -7.81 2.42 20.83
N ALA A 79 -8.59 1.36 20.53
CA ALA A 79 -8.46 0.60 19.29
C ALA A 79 -8.74 1.46 18.05
N SER A 80 -9.79 2.29 18.08
CA SER A 80 -10.11 3.17 16.95
C SER A 80 -9.04 4.25 16.75
N VAL A 81 -8.61 4.93 17.82
CA VAL A 81 -7.57 5.97 17.75
C VAL A 81 -6.26 5.42 17.18
N THR A 82 -5.84 4.25 17.65
CA THR A 82 -4.61 3.61 17.16
C THR A 82 -4.73 3.11 15.72
N THR A 83 -5.90 2.64 15.31
CA THR A 83 -6.18 2.31 13.90
C THR A 83 -6.01 3.54 13.01
N TYR A 84 -6.61 4.67 13.42
CA TYR A 84 -6.46 5.93 12.68
C TYR A 84 -5.02 6.46 12.71
N ALA A 85 -4.31 6.32 13.82
CA ALA A 85 -2.89 6.69 13.89
C ALA A 85 -2.03 5.85 12.93
N ILE A 86 -2.26 4.53 12.84
CA ILE A 86 -1.56 3.66 11.87
C ILE A 86 -1.93 4.07 10.45
N ALA A 87 -3.21 4.27 10.15
CA ALA A 87 -3.66 4.67 8.82
C ALA A 87 -3.06 6.03 8.41
N LEU A 88 -3.08 7.02 9.30
CA LEU A 88 -2.49 8.34 9.08
C LEU A 88 -0.97 8.22 8.88
N PHE A 89 -0.30 7.40 9.69
CA PHE A 89 1.14 7.18 9.52
C PHE A 89 1.46 6.55 8.17
N LEU A 90 0.68 5.58 7.68
CA LEU A 90 0.90 4.96 6.37
C LEU A 90 0.60 5.92 5.20
N VAL A 91 -0.50 6.68 5.28
CA VAL A 91 -0.95 7.54 4.17
C VAL A 91 -0.22 8.88 4.12
N VAL A 92 0.17 9.42 5.27
CA VAL A 92 0.73 10.78 5.39
C VAL A 92 2.14 10.73 5.97
N GLY A 93 2.34 9.97 7.05
CA GLY A 93 3.65 9.88 7.71
C GLY A 93 4.76 9.32 6.79
N LEU A 94 4.51 8.17 6.15
CA LEU A 94 5.48 7.54 5.25
C LEU A 94 5.86 8.42 4.05
N PRO A 95 4.91 9.03 3.31
CA PRO A 95 5.25 9.97 2.24
C PRO A 95 6.07 11.16 2.70
N ILE A 96 5.74 11.76 3.85
CA ILE A 96 6.50 12.89 4.38
C ILE A 96 7.94 12.46 4.65
N LEU A 97 8.14 11.30 5.28
CA LEU A 97 9.47 10.75 5.52
C LEU A 97 10.21 10.42 4.21
N ALA A 98 9.50 9.86 3.23
CA ALA A 98 10.06 9.58 1.91
C ALA A 98 10.52 10.86 1.20
N LEU A 99 9.68 11.90 1.15
CA LEU A 99 10.01 13.20 0.56
C LEU A 99 11.20 13.86 1.26
N PHE A 100 11.23 13.80 2.58
CA PHE A 100 12.35 14.31 3.36
C PHE A 100 13.64 13.54 3.04
N SER A 101 13.58 12.21 2.95
CA SER A 101 14.74 11.37 2.63
C SER A 101 15.27 11.65 1.22
N ILE A 102 14.40 11.78 0.22
CA ILE A 102 14.78 12.08 -1.17
C ILE A 102 15.41 13.47 -1.24
N SER A 103 14.82 14.46 -0.58
CA SER A 103 15.35 15.83 -0.54
C SER A 103 16.72 15.89 0.14
N PHE A 104 16.87 15.20 1.27
CA PHE A 104 18.12 15.14 2.01
C PHE A 104 19.24 14.45 1.21
N ILE A 105 18.93 13.31 0.58
CA ILE A 105 19.86 12.60 -0.31
C ILE A 105 20.25 13.47 -1.51
N GLY A 106 19.27 14.13 -2.15
CA GLY A 106 19.54 15.02 -3.29
C GLY A 106 20.46 16.19 -2.94
N ILE A 107 20.27 16.81 -1.77
CA ILE A 107 21.17 17.87 -1.28
C ILE A 107 22.55 17.31 -0.98
N ALA A 108 22.65 16.18 -0.28
CA ALA A 108 23.93 15.55 0.06
C ALA A 108 24.75 15.16 -1.17
N LEU A 109 24.08 14.84 -2.28
CA LEU A 109 24.69 14.43 -3.55
C LEU A 109 24.81 15.57 -4.57
N SER A 110 24.52 16.82 -4.21
CA SER A 110 24.52 17.96 -5.15
C SER A 110 25.92 18.46 -5.57
N SER A 111 26.98 17.69 -5.32
CA SER A 111 28.36 18.10 -5.63
C SER A 111 28.73 17.72 -7.08
N PRO A 112 29.39 18.59 -7.87
CA PRO A 112 29.77 18.28 -9.27
C PRO A 112 30.71 17.07 -9.45
N SER A 113 31.28 16.55 -8.37
CA SER A 113 32.19 15.41 -8.33
C SER A 113 31.52 14.11 -7.88
N THR A 114 30.20 14.06 -7.75
CA THR A 114 29.49 12.83 -7.42
C THR A 114 29.71 11.78 -8.50
N PRO A 115 30.19 10.57 -8.14
CA PRO A 115 30.28 9.49 -9.11
C PRO A 115 28.89 9.14 -9.63
N ALA A 116 28.77 8.95 -10.95
CA ALA A 116 27.49 8.66 -11.60
C ALA A 116 26.72 7.51 -10.91
N TRP A 117 27.41 6.43 -10.49
CA TRP A 117 26.77 5.30 -9.81
C TRP A 117 26.02 5.70 -8.52
N VAL A 118 26.45 6.74 -7.80
CA VAL A 118 25.81 7.20 -6.56
C VAL A 118 24.47 7.86 -6.87
N GLU A 119 24.40 8.71 -7.90
CA GLU A 119 23.16 9.34 -8.34
C GLU A 119 22.14 8.30 -8.82
N HIS A 120 22.61 7.26 -9.50
CA HIS A 120 21.75 6.17 -9.95
C HIS A 120 21.19 5.37 -8.77
N VAL A 121 22.00 5.04 -7.77
CA VAL A 121 21.51 4.36 -6.55
C VAL A 121 20.48 5.22 -5.83
N ALA A 122 20.68 6.53 -5.74
CA ALA A 122 19.70 7.44 -5.15
C ALA A 122 18.38 7.48 -5.93
N ALA A 123 18.42 7.51 -7.27
CA ALA A 123 17.23 7.44 -8.12
C ALA A 123 16.48 6.12 -7.93
N VAL A 124 17.22 5.00 -7.83
CA VAL A 124 16.65 3.68 -7.56
C VAL A 124 15.93 3.66 -6.21
N ILE A 125 16.57 4.18 -5.15
CA ILE A 125 15.95 4.28 -3.82
C ILE A 125 14.68 5.14 -3.88
N GLY A 126 14.73 6.30 -4.56
CA GLY A 126 13.57 7.17 -4.75
C GLY A 126 12.41 6.44 -5.42
N TRP A 127 12.68 5.64 -6.44
CA TRP A 127 11.66 4.85 -7.13
C TRP A 127 10.97 3.85 -6.22
N TYR A 128 11.74 3.12 -5.41
CA TYR A 128 11.20 2.14 -4.46
C TYR A 128 10.47 2.75 -3.26
N LEU A 129 10.55 4.07 -3.06
CA LEU A 129 9.78 4.77 -2.02
C LEU A 129 8.36 5.15 -2.46
N ILE A 130 8.10 5.27 -3.77
CA ILE A 130 6.77 5.62 -4.32
C ILE A 130 5.68 4.62 -3.88
N PRO A 131 5.90 3.29 -3.94
CA PRO A 131 4.90 2.28 -3.58
C PRO A 131 4.52 2.22 -2.10
N THR A 132 5.08 3.09 -1.26
CA THR A 132 4.73 3.16 0.17
C THR A 132 3.36 3.79 0.42
N ASN A 133 2.78 4.47 -0.58
CA ASN A 133 1.52 5.17 -0.44
C ASN A 133 0.62 5.00 -1.65
N LEU A 134 -0.68 4.83 -1.40
CA LEU A 134 -1.67 4.54 -2.44
C LEU A 134 -1.81 5.67 -3.47
N PRO A 135 -2.05 6.95 -3.10
CA PRO A 135 -2.19 8.02 -4.08
C PRO A 135 -0.93 8.23 -4.92
N ALA A 136 0.25 8.16 -4.30
CA ALA A 136 1.53 8.28 -5.01
C ALA A 136 1.73 7.14 -6.02
N THR A 137 1.35 5.92 -5.65
CA THR A 137 1.41 4.76 -6.55
C THR A 137 0.45 4.89 -7.72
N LEU A 138 -0.78 5.37 -7.48
CA LEU A 138 -1.78 5.55 -8.53
C LEU A 138 -1.27 6.54 -9.59
N VAL A 139 -0.82 7.71 -9.14
CA VAL A 139 -0.28 8.76 -10.03
C VAL A 139 0.97 8.26 -10.75
N ALA A 140 1.89 7.59 -10.06
CA ALA A 140 3.10 7.09 -10.70
C ALA A 140 2.82 5.95 -11.70
N ALA A 141 1.85 5.08 -11.41
CA ALA A 141 1.45 4.02 -12.34
C ALA A 141 0.83 4.60 -13.62
N GLU A 142 -0.01 5.63 -13.49
CA GLU A 142 -0.58 6.37 -14.63
C GLU A 142 0.52 7.04 -15.46
N ILE A 143 1.44 7.77 -14.82
CA ILE A 143 2.56 8.44 -15.52
C ILE A 143 3.43 7.42 -16.29
N VAL A 144 3.73 6.26 -15.70
CA VAL A 144 4.52 5.22 -16.37
C VAL A 144 3.77 4.63 -17.56
N LEU A 145 2.46 4.41 -17.43
CA LEU A 145 1.63 3.89 -18.53
C LEU A 145 1.55 4.86 -19.70
N LEU A 146 1.35 6.15 -19.41
CA LEU A 146 1.28 7.19 -20.42
C LEU A 146 2.60 7.42 -21.15
N ASN A 147 3.73 7.37 -20.44
CA ASN A 147 5.04 7.67 -21.02
C ASN A 147 5.70 6.46 -21.70
N GLU A 148 5.67 5.29 -21.05
CA GLU A 148 6.44 4.11 -21.48
C GLU A 148 5.55 3.06 -22.18
N GLY A 149 4.22 3.16 -22.07
CA GLY A 149 3.29 2.18 -22.64
C GLY A 149 3.43 0.76 -22.05
N SER A 150 4.14 0.62 -20.92
CA SER A 150 4.43 -0.68 -20.32
C SER A 150 3.71 -0.85 -18.98
N LEU A 151 3.05 -2.00 -18.84
CA LEU A 151 2.35 -2.38 -17.62
C LEU A 151 3.31 -2.91 -16.54
N TRP A 152 4.34 -3.65 -16.92
CA TRP A 152 5.06 -4.50 -15.96
C TRP A 152 6.41 -3.92 -15.53
N TYR A 153 7.20 -3.51 -16.51
CA TYR A 153 8.54 -2.99 -16.31
C TYR A 153 8.89 -2.04 -17.44
N PHE A 154 9.73 -1.06 -17.16
CA PHE A 154 10.23 -0.13 -18.16
C PHE A 154 11.75 -0.01 -18.02
N MET A 155 12.41 0.35 -19.11
CA MET A 155 13.86 0.54 -19.10
C MET A 155 14.15 2.02 -18.92
N TYR A 156 14.82 2.35 -17.83
CA TYR A 156 15.33 3.69 -17.64
C TYR A 156 16.79 3.72 -18.06
N THR A 157 17.10 4.58 -19.03
CA THR A 157 18.46 4.78 -19.52
C THR A 157 18.94 6.13 -19.05
N SER A 158 20.00 6.14 -18.24
CA SER A 158 20.69 7.37 -17.84
C SER A 158 22.18 7.21 -18.16
N GLY A 159 22.66 8.04 -19.09
CA GLY A 159 24.04 7.96 -19.61
C GLY A 159 24.35 6.60 -20.24
N SER A 160 25.35 5.90 -19.71
CA SER A 160 25.80 4.60 -20.22
C SER A 160 25.16 3.38 -19.54
N PHE A 161 24.29 3.59 -18.55
CA PHE A 161 23.68 2.51 -17.79
C PHE A 161 22.17 2.44 -18.08
N SER A 162 21.70 1.25 -18.45
CA SER A 162 20.29 0.93 -18.60
C SER A 162 19.86 -0.02 -17.49
N PHE A 163 18.82 0.36 -16.74
CA PHE A 163 18.24 -0.48 -15.70
C PHE A 163 16.76 -0.77 -15.97
N ILE A 164 16.35 -1.97 -15.58
CA ILE A 164 14.95 -2.38 -15.65
C ILE A 164 14.29 -2.00 -14.33
N PHE A 165 13.32 -1.11 -14.39
CA PHE A 165 12.47 -0.73 -13.27
C PHE A 165 11.15 -1.48 -13.33
N ILE A 166 10.74 -2.04 -12.21
CA ILE A 166 9.42 -2.66 -12.06
C ILE A 166 8.39 -1.55 -11.86
N SER A 167 7.22 -1.69 -12.47
CA SER A 167 6.15 -0.72 -12.36
C SER A 167 5.68 -0.53 -10.90
N PRO A 168 5.35 0.70 -10.48
CA PRO A 168 5.05 1.01 -9.08
C PRO A 168 3.89 0.22 -8.48
N TRP A 169 2.86 -0.07 -9.30
CA TRP A 169 1.68 -0.79 -8.84
C TRP A 169 1.98 -2.22 -8.40
N LEU A 170 2.89 -2.93 -9.09
CA LEU A 170 3.32 -4.28 -8.69
C LEU A 170 4.04 -4.27 -7.35
N LEU A 171 4.93 -3.29 -7.16
CA LEU A 171 5.67 -3.13 -5.91
C LEU A 171 4.71 -2.84 -4.75
N PHE A 172 3.68 -2.02 -4.98
CA PHE A 172 2.65 -1.74 -3.97
C PHE A 172 1.90 -2.99 -3.58
N LEU A 173 1.49 -3.82 -4.55
CA LEU A 173 0.77 -5.07 -4.27
C LEU A 173 1.60 -6.02 -3.41
N VAL A 174 2.87 -6.20 -3.77
CA VAL A 174 3.78 -7.05 -2.99
C VAL A 174 3.95 -6.50 -1.59
N LEU A 175 4.25 -5.20 -1.45
CA LEU A 175 4.50 -4.57 -0.15
C LEU A 175 3.26 -4.63 0.76
N TYR A 176 2.09 -4.23 0.25
CA TYR A 176 0.86 -4.20 1.05
C TYR A 176 0.30 -5.60 1.33
N SER A 177 0.47 -6.56 0.42
CA SER A 177 0.09 -7.96 0.70
C SER A 177 0.99 -8.57 1.79
N MET A 178 2.29 -8.28 1.78
CA MET A 178 3.19 -8.67 2.87
C MET A 178 2.81 -7.99 4.20
N LEU A 179 2.50 -6.70 4.17
CA LEU A 179 2.09 -5.95 5.36
C LEU A 179 0.75 -6.46 5.93
N SER A 180 -0.21 -6.76 5.06
CA SER A 180 -1.48 -7.42 5.37
C SER A 180 -1.25 -8.77 6.06
N ALA A 181 -0.39 -9.62 5.50
CA ALA A 181 -0.04 -10.90 6.09
C ALA A 181 0.59 -10.75 7.49
N LEU A 182 1.45 -9.75 7.69
CA LEU A 182 2.06 -9.43 8.99
C LEU A 182 1.01 -9.01 10.02
N PHE A 183 0.08 -8.12 9.68
CA PHE A 183 -1.00 -7.71 10.58
C PHE A 183 -1.94 -8.88 10.94
N TYR A 184 -2.32 -9.69 9.94
CA TYR A 184 -3.14 -10.87 10.16
C TYR A 184 -2.46 -11.86 11.12
N TRP A 185 -1.20 -12.19 10.85
CA TRP A 185 -0.42 -13.11 11.68
C TRP A 185 -0.20 -12.57 13.10
N GLY A 186 0.06 -11.27 13.23
CA GLY A 186 0.17 -10.59 14.52
C GLY A 186 -1.12 -10.70 15.34
N SER A 187 -2.27 -10.51 14.70
CA SER A 187 -3.59 -10.64 15.33
C SER A 187 -3.85 -12.06 15.81
N VAL A 188 -3.63 -13.07 14.96
CA VAL A 188 -3.85 -14.49 15.30
C VAL A 188 -2.97 -14.93 16.49
N ARG A 189 -1.68 -14.56 16.48
CA ARG A 189 -0.76 -14.91 17.58
C ARG A 189 -1.21 -14.34 18.92
N ARG A 190 -1.74 -13.12 18.94
CA ARG A 190 -2.23 -12.48 20.16
C ARG A 190 -3.47 -13.16 20.71
N VAL A 191 -4.44 -13.49 19.85
CA VAL A 191 -5.67 -14.19 20.26
C VAL A 191 -5.35 -15.58 20.80
N ARG A 192 -4.34 -16.28 20.25
CA ARG A 192 -3.91 -17.59 20.77
C ARG A 192 -3.27 -17.49 22.15
N LYS A 193 -2.44 -16.46 22.42
CA LYS A 193 -1.79 -16.27 23.74
C LYS A 193 -2.79 -16.03 24.88
N ILE A 194 -3.89 -15.33 24.60
CA ILE A 194 -4.95 -15.07 25.59
C ILE A 194 -5.78 -16.34 25.87
N ALA A 195 -5.84 -17.28 24.92
CA ALA A 195 -6.57 -18.53 25.09
C ALA A 195 -5.83 -19.60 25.91
N VAL A 196 -4.52 -19.41 26.14
CA VAL A 196 -3.65 -20.36 26.86
C VAL A 196 -3.37 -19.90 28.31
N ARG A 197 -3.69 -18.65 28.64
CA ARG A 197 -3.72 -18.13 30.02
C ARG A 197 -5.12 -18.28 30.60
#